data_AF-A0A220T0X5-F1
#
_entry.id   AF-A0A220T0X5-F1
#
_cell.length_a   1.000
_cell.length_b   1.000
_cell.length_c   1.000
_cell.angle_alpha   90.00
_cell.angle_beta   90.00
_cell.angle_gamma   90.00
#
_symmetry.space_group_name_H-M   'P 1'
#
loop_
_entity.id
_entity.type
_entity.pdbx_description
1 polymer ?
#
loop_
_entity_poly.entity_id
_entity_poly.type
_entity_poly.pdbx_seq_one_letter_code
_entity_poly.pdbx_strand_id
1 'polypeptide(L)'
;MRARSFILPDLVSDCPYTLRCNSNCEAVARASEAWMLEDANLSPKRRDAFLRLRGGELTAACYPDTDEACLRVAADFLNFLFSLDDWSDEFSMEDTCGLAQCVMCVLHDPDDFQTEKAAGKLAK
;
A
#
# COMPACT_ATOMS: atom_id res chain seq x y z
N MET A 1 -7.24 -16.14 -35.73
CA MET A 1 -7.90 -15.81 -34.45
C MET A 1 -6.83 -15.41 -33.46
N ARG A 2 -6.93 -14.23 -32.83
CA ARG A 2 -6.01 -13.81 -31.76
C ARG A 2 -6.50 -14.46 -30.46
N ALA A 3 -5.62 -15.15 -29.72
CA ALA A 3 -5.97 -15.70 -28.41
C ALA A 3 -6.38 -14.55 -27.47
N ARG A 4 -7.49 -14.70 -26.75
CA ARG A 4 -8.02 -13.69 -25.81
C ARG A 4 -7.59 -13.93 -24.36
N SER A 5 -6.86 -15.02 -24.12
CA SER A 5 -6.33 -15.40 -22.82
C SER A 5 -5.01 -16.14 -23.01
N PHE A 6 -4.20 -16.14 -21.95
CA PHE A 6 -2.98 -16.92 -21.84
C PHE A 6 -2.98 -17.60 -20.46
N ILE A 7 -2.31 -18.74 -20.36
CA ILE A 7 -2.09 -19.43 -19.08
C ILE A 7 -0.70 -19.02 -18.60
N LEU A 8 -0.63 -18.45 -17.41
CA LEU A 8 0.66 -18.20 -16.76
C LEU A 8 1.28 -19.54 -16.35
N PRO A 9 2.59 -19.75 -16.57
CA PRO A 9 3.29 -20.90 -16.00
C PRO A 9 3.27 -20.81 -14.46
N ASP A 10 3.54 -21.93 -13.80
CA ASP A 10 3.63 -21.98 -12.34
C ASP A 10 4.93 -21.35 -11.85
N LEU A 11 4.92 -20.02 -11.73
CA LEU A 11 6.06 -19.24 -11.25
C LEU A 11 6.39 -19.49 -9.77
N VAL A 12 5.47 -20.07 -9.00
CA VAL A 12 5.65 -20.30 -7.57
C VAL A 12 6.46 -21.58 -7.33
N SER A 13 6.09 -22.67 -8.02
CA SER A 13 6.84 -23.93 -7.92
C SER A 13 8.27 -23.81 -8.47
N ASP A 14 8.50 -22.87 -9.40
CA ASP A 14 9.83 -22.58 -9.96
C ASP A 14 10.69 -21.67 -9.05
N CYS A 15 10.13 -21.11 -7.97
CA CYS A 15 10.86 -20.25 -7.06
C CYS A 15 11.69 -21.09 -6.05
N PRO A 16 13.03 -21.01 -6.08
CA PRO A 16 13.87 -21.83 -5.18
C PRO A 16 13.94 -21.29 -3.76
N TYR A 17 13.42 -20.08 -3.51
CA TYR A 17 13.52 -19.39 -2.24
C TYR A 17 12.38 -19.81 -1.32
N THR A 18 12.72 -20.24 -0.11
CA THR A 18 11.71 -20.53 0.92
C THR A 18 11.02 -19.23 1.33
N LEU A 19 9.69 -19.23 1.28
CA LEU A 19 8.91 -18.11 1.79
C LEU A 19 9.15 -17.96 3.30
N ARG A 20 9.59 -16.77 3.70
CA ARG A 20 9.71 -16.36 5.09
C ARG A 20 8.65 -15.31 5.37
N CYS A 21 8.24 -15.18 6.62
CA CYS A 21 7.26 -14.19 7.05
C CYS A 21 7.58 -13.75 8.47
N ASN A 22 7.42 -12.46 8.75
CA ASN A 22 7.61 -11.91 10.08
C ASN A 22 6.59 -12.50 11.08
N SER A 23 7.02 -12.82 12.31
CA SER A 23 6.13 -13.37 13.35
C SER A 23 4.99 -12.42 13.75
N ASN A 24 5.17 -11.11 13.54
CA ASN A 24 4.17 -10.08 13.88
C ASN A 24 3.21 -9.76 12.73
N CYS A 25 3.25 -10.53 11.63
CA CYS A 25 2.48 -10.31 10.41
C CYS A 25 1.00 -9.99 10.65
N GLU A 26 0.28 -10.86 11.37
CA GLU A 26 -1.18 -10.71 11.55
C GLU A 26 -1.53 -9.48 12.40
N ALA A 27 -0.72 -9.16 13.40
CA ALA A 27 -0.95 -8.01 14.27
C ALA A 27 -0.70 -6.71 13.51
N VAL A 28 0.43 -6.62 12.81
CA VAL A 28 0.81 -5.43 12.05
C VAL A 28 -0.10 -5.20 10.85
N ALA A 29 -0.45 -6.25 10.10
CA ALA A 29 -1.35 -6.14 8.94
C ALA A 29 -2.69 -5.54 9.33
N ARG A 30 -3.36 -6.10 10.33
CA ARG A 30 -4.66 -5.59 10.82
C ARG A 30 -4.58 -4.15 11.31
N ALA A 31 -3.51 -3.83 12.03
CA ALA A 31 -3.35 -2.51 12.59
C ALA A 31 -3.09 -1.47 11.47
N SER A 32 -2.37 -1.86 10.41
CA SER A 32 -2.13 -1.03 9.23
C SER A 32 -3.41 -0.80 8.42
N GLU A 33 -4.19 -1.86 8.22
CA GLU A 33 -5.49 -1.78 7.55
C GLU A 33 -6.46 -0.87 8.31
N ALA A 34 -6.51 -0.98 9.64
CA ALA A 34 -7.37 -0.14 10.47
C ALA A 34 -7.02 1.35 10.33
N TRP A 35 -5.73 1.70 10.41
CA TRP A 35 -5.25 3.06 10.19
C TRP A 35 -5.66 3.61 8.82
N MET A 36 -5.43 2.83 7.76
CA MET A 36 -5.78 3.27 6.41
C MET A 36 -7.30 3.46 6.23
N LEU A 37 -8.12 2.58 6.80
CA LEU A 37 -9.58 2.65 6.69
C LEU A 37 -10.20 3.82 7.46
N GLU A 38 -9.54 4.27 8.53
CA GLU A 38 -9.95 5.45 9.31
C GLU A 38 -9.76 6.75 8.50
N ASP A 39 -8.61 6.91 7.83
CA ASP A 39 -8.22 8.18 7.20
C ASP A 39 -8.55 8.28 5.69
N ALA A 40 -8.59 7.17 4.96
CA ALA A 40 -8.67 7.20 3.49
C ALA A 40 -10.09 7.46 2.93
N ASN A 41 -11.13 7.50 3.78
CA ASN A 41 -12.55 7.68 3.42
C ASN A 41 -12.97 6.89 2.14
N LEU A 42 -12.52 5.64 2.04
CA LEU A 42 -12.72 4.82 0.85
C LEU A 42 -14.21 4.45 0.66
N SER A 43 -14.65 4.36 -0.60
CA SER A 43 -15.96 3.79 -0.92
C SER A 43 -16.01 2.30 -0.54
N PRO A 44 -17.20 1.70 -0.28
CA PRO A 44 -17.29 0.29 0.10
C PRO A 44 -16.58 -0.67 -0.86
N LYS A 45 -16.64 -0.39 -2.18
CA LYS A 45 -15.94 -1.17 -3.21
C LYS A 45 -14.42 -1.07 -3.09
N ARG A 46 -13.89 0.14 -2.81
CA ARG A 46 -12.45 0.37 -2.64
C ARG A 46 -11.93 -0.22 -1.33
N ARG A 47 -12.72 -0.16 -0.25
CA ARG A 47 -12.40 -0.84 1.03
C ARG A 47 -12.21 -2.34 0.84
N ASP A 48 -13.15 -2.96 0.14
CA ASP A 48 -13.13 -4.41 -0.13
C ASP A 48 -11.98 -4.82 -1.08
N ALA A 49 -11.64 -3.97 -2.06
CA ALA A 49 -10.44 -4.16 -2.88
C ALA A 49 -9.14 -4.03 -2.06
N PHE A 50 -9.05 -3.01 -1.21
CA PHE A 50 -7.91 -2.76 -0.34
C PHE A 50 -7.67 -3.93 0.64
N LEU A 51 -8.70 -4.43 1.31
CA LEU A 51 -8.54 -5.58 2.22
C LEU A 51 -8.13 -6.88 1.49
N ARG A 52 -8.48 -7.04 0.21
CA ARG A 52 -8.03 -8.18 -0.59
C ARG A 52 -6.58 -8.11 -1.03
N LEU A 53 -6.01 -6.91 -1.06
CA LEU A 53 -4.62 -6.68 -1.46
C LEU A 53 -3.63 -7.40 -0.55
N ARG A 54 -3.94 -7.54 0.75
CA ARG A 54 -3.08 -8.19 1.75
C ARG A 54 -1.68 -7.56 1.81
N GLY A 55 -1.63 -6.23 1.80
CA GLY A 55 -0.37 -5.48 1.78
C GLY A 55 0.47 -5.71 3.03
N GLY A 56 -0.17 -5.93 4.19
CA GLY A 56 0.52 -6.30 5.43
C GLY A 56 1.25 -7.64 5.33
N GLU A 57 0.61 -8.66 4.77
CA GLU A 57 1.23 -9.98 4.58
C GLU A 57 2.37 -9.94 3.55
N LEU A 58 2.20 -9.18 2.46
CA LEU A 58 3.29 -8.93 1.51
C LEU A 58 4.48 -8.26 2.20
N THR A 59 4.24 -7.23 3.00
CA THR A 59 5.28 -6.54 3.77
C THR A 59 6.02 -7.49 4.71
N ALA A 60 5.28 -8.31 5.45
CA ALA A 60 5.86 -9.29 6.38
C ALA A 60 6.71 -10.36 5.67
N ALA A 61 6.37 -10.70 4.42
CA ALA A 61 7.19 -11.58 3.60
C ALA A 61 8.48 -10.91 3.09
N CYS A 62 8.44 -9.59 2.83
CA CYS A 62 9.61 -8.81 2.42
C CYS A 62 10.58 -8.51 3.58
N TYR A 63 10.05 -8.32 4.79
CA TYR A 63 10.83 -7.94 5.98
C TYR A 63 10.67 -8.95 7.14
N PRO A 64 11.07 -10.22 6.94
CA PRO A 64 10.80 -11.28 7.92
C PRO A 64 11.57 -11.15 9.24
N ASP A 65 12.68 -10.41 9.25
CA ASP A 65 13.62 -10.31 10.37
C ASP A 65 13.57 -8.98 11.13
N THR A 66 12.69 -8.06 10.72
CA THR A 66 12.59 -6.75 11.34
C THR A 66 11.74 -6.79 12.61
N ASP A 67 11.92 -5.81 13.50
CA ASP A 67 11.08 -5.69 14.68
C ASP A 67 9.67 -5.22 14.33
N GLU A 68 8.75 -5.32 15.29
CA GLU A 68 7.34 -4.97 15.08
C GLU A 68 7.15 -3.51 14.63
N ALA A 69 7.94 -2.58 15.18
CA ALA A 69 7.80 -1.15 14.90
C ALA A 69 8.25 -0.83 13.46
N CYS A 70 9.39 -1.37 13.04
CA CYS A 70 9.88 -1.23 11.67
C CYS A 70 8.94 -1.93 10.67
N LEU A 71 8.42 -3.11 11.02
CA LEU A 71 7.43 -3.80 10.20
C LEU A 71 6.17 -2.96 10.02
N ARG A 72 5.73 -2.29 11.10
CA ARG A 72 4.55 -1.44 11.08
C ARG A 72 4.70 -0.26 10.15
N VAL A 73 5.83 0.46 10.22
CA VAL A 73 6.14 1.57 9.31
C VAL A 73 6.15 1.09 7.85
N ALA A 74 6.79 -0.05 7.59
CA ALA A 74 6.85 -0.61 6.24
C ALA A 74 5.46 -1.01 5.71
N ALA A 75 4.59 -1.55 6.58
CA ALA A 75 3.25 -1.99 6.19
C ALA A 75 2.35 -0.78 5.86
N ASP A 76 2.40 0.26 6.70
CA ASP A 76 1.67 1.52 6.46
C ASP A 76 2.13 2.17 5.16
N PHE A 77 3.43 2.25 4.94
CA PHE A 77 3.99 2.79 3.71
C PHE A 77 3.58 1.98 2.47
N LEU A 78 3.61 0.64 2.54
CA LEU A 78 3.25 -0.19 1.40
C LEU A 78 1.75 -0.07 1.06
N ASN A 79 0.88 -0.08 2.06
CA ASN A 79 -0.56 0.13 1.88
C ASN A 79 -0.86 1.53 1.33
N PHE A 80 -0.15 2.55 1.81
CA PHE A 80 -0.24 3.90 1.28
C PHE A 80 0.20 3.96 -0.18
N LEU A 81 1.33 3.32 -0.52
CA LEU A 81 1.86 3.27 -1.88
C LEU A 81 0.88 2.63 -2.86
N PHE A 82 0.26 1.50 -2.50
CA PHE A 82 -0.77 0.88 -3.35
C PHE A 82 -2.01 1.77 -3.51
N SER A 83 -2.38 2.53 -2.47
CA SER A 83 -3.47 3.51 -2.58
C SER A 83 -3.13 4.65 -3.54
N LEU A 84 -1.87 5.12 -3.54
CA LEU A 84 -1.40 6.12 -4.51
C LEU A 84 -1.42 5.58 -5.95
N ASP A 85 -0.98 4.34 -6.15
CA ASP A 85 -0.99 3.66 -7.46
C ASP A 85 -2.42 3.58 -8.03
N ASP A 86 -3.36 3.05 -7.23
CA ASP A 86 -4.79 2.96 -7.57
C ASP A 86 -5.41 4.32 -7.91
N TRP A 87 -5.06 5.39 -7.18
CA TRP A 87 -5.56 6.73 -7.48
C TRP A 87 -4.94 7.28 -8.76
N SER A 88 -3.64 7.08 -8.96
CA SER A 88 -2.93 7.60 -10.11
C SER A 88 -3.36 6.96 -11.43
N ASP A 89 -3.82 5.70 -11.40
CA ASP A 89 -4.39 4.99 -12.55
C ASP A 89 -5.69 5.62 -13.08
N GLU A 90 -6.46 6.28 -12.20
CA GLU A 90 -7.70 6.95 -12.56
C GLU A 90 -7.52 8.45 -12.87
N PHE A 91 -6.37 9.02 -12.54
CA PHE A 91 -6.12 10.45 -12.57
C PHE A 91 -5.64 10.95 -13.94
N SER A 92 -5.95 12.20 -14.25
CA SER A 92 -5.32 12.90 -15.36
C SER A 92 -3.85 13.21 -15.03
N MET A 93 -3.03 13.54 -16.04
CA MET A 93 -1.65 13.97 -15.80
C MET A 93 -1.58 15.14 -14.79
N GLU A 94 -2.50 16.10 -14.88
CA GLU A 94 -2.55 17.26 -13.98
C GLU A 94 -2.88 16.83 -12.54
N ASP A 95 -3.85 15.94 -12.38
CA ASP A 95 -4.25 15.41 -11.06
C ASP A 95 -3.13 14.57 -10.44
N THR A 96 -2.42 13.75 -11.23
CA THR A 96 -1.27 12.96 -10.77
C THR A 96 -0.11 13.86 -10.33
N CYS A 97 0.17 14.94 -11.07
CA CYS A 97 1.15 15.96 -10.63
C CYS A 97 0.71 16.63 -9.33
N GLY A 98 -0.57 16.97 -9.19
CA GLY A 98 -1.13 17.55 -7.98
C GLY A 98 -1.11 16.61 -6.76
N LEU A 99 -1.29 15.31 -6.99
CA LEU A 99 -1.13 14.25 -5.98
C LEU A 99 0.33 14.17 -5.52
N ALA A 100 1.26 14.04 -6.47
CA ALA A 100 2.70 13.98 -6.20
C ALA A 100 3.18 15.21 -5.43
N GLN A 101 2.80 16.41 -5.88
CA GLN A 101 3.16 17.65 -5.19
C GLN A 101 2.62 17.69 -3.76
N CYS A 102 1.36 17.29 -3.55
CA CYS A 102 0.76 17.26 -2.21
C CYS A 102 1.53 16.33 -1.26
N VAL A 103 1.84 15.11 -1.72
CA VAL A 103 2.56 14.12 -0.92
C VAL A 103 3.98 14.61 -0.62
N MET A 104 4.69 15.10 -1.64
CA MET A 104 6.06 15.58 -1.46
C MET A 104 6.17 16.81 -0.57
N CYS A 105 5.19 17.73 -0.60
CA CYS A 105 5.16 18.87 0.32
C CYS A 105 4.99 18.40 1.78
N VAL A 106 4.12 17.42 2.05
CA VAL A 106 3.98 16.84 3.39
C VAL A 106 5.26 16.16 3.85
N LEU A 107 5.89 15.34 2.99
CA LEU A 107 7.12 14.64 3.35
C LEU A 107 8.31 15.58 3.58
N HIS A 108 8.35 16.72 2.89
CA HIS A 108 9.39 17.73 3.06
C HIS A 108 9.18 18.58 4.32
N ASP A 109 7.93 18.88 4.67
CA ASP A 109 7.56 19.77 5.78
C ASP A 109 6.33 19.24 6.54
N PRO A 110 6.48 18.16 7.32
CA PRO A 110 5.35 17.46 7.94
C PRO A 110 4.65 18.27 9.03
N ASP A 111 5.39 19.17 9.68
CA ASP A 111 4.92 19.98 10.80
C ASP A 111 4.11 21.20 10.31
N ASP A 112 4.61 21.95 9.32
CA ASP A 112 3.99 23.21 8.90
C ASP A 112 3.06 23.06 7.69
N PHE A 113 3.28 22.07 6.80
CA PHE A 113 2.40 21.88 5.65
C PHE A 113 1.07 21.21 6.05
N GLN A 114 -0.04 21.91 5.79
CA GLN A 114 -1.39 21.43 6.09
C GLN A 114 -2.17 21.15 4.81
N THR A 115 -2.92 20.05 4.80
CA THR A 115 -3.73 19.66 3.65
C THR A 115 -4.93 18.82 4.10
N GLU A 116 -6.07 19.06 3.46
CA GLU A 116 -7.28 18.27 3.66
C GLU A 116 -7.36 17.05 2.73
N LYS A 117 -6.41 16.93 1.79
CA LYS A 117 -6.35 15.80 0.86
C LYS A 117 -5.95 14.54 1.61
N ALA A 118 -6.70 13.45 1.43
CA ALA A 118 -6.44 12.16 2.06
C ALA A 118 -4.99 11.67 1.85
N ALA A 119 -4.46 11.81 0.63
CA ALA A 119 -3.09 11.47 0.30
C ALA A 119 -2.04 12.21 1.14
N GLY A 120 -2.31 13.46 1.51
CA GLY A 120 -1.42 14.23 2.36
C GLY A 120 -1.57 13.90 3.84
N LYS A 121 -2.76 13.53 4.31
CA LYS A 121 -2.97 13.07 5.69
C LYS A 121 -2.27 11.74 5.95
N LEU A 122 -2.34 10.81 4.99
CA LEU A 122 -1.69 9.50 5.05
C LEU A 122 -0.16 9.56 4.86
N ALA A 123 0.37 10.69 4.40
CA ALA A 123 1.80 10.90 4.23
C ALA A 123 2.49 11.52 5.46
N LYS A 124 1.73 11.84 6.52
CA LYS A 124 2.25 12.29 7.82
C LYS A 124 2.53 11.09 8.72
#